data_AF-A0A944ZNU2-F1
#
_entry.id   AF-A0A944ZNU2-F1
#
_cell.length_a   1.000
_cell.length_b   1.000
_cell.length_c   1.000
_cell.angle_alpha   90.00
_cell.angle_beta   90.00
_cell.angle_gamma   90.00
#
_symmetry.space_group_name_H-M   'P 1'
#
loop_
_entity.id
_entity.type
_entity.pdbx_description
1 polymer ?
#
loop_
_entity_poly.entity_id
_entity_poly.type
_entity_poly.pdbx_seq_one_letter_code
_entity_poly.pdbx_strand_id
1 'polypeptide(L)' 'MSQADKKPLTNGKVKALLVRPTHEGYDQKVALIETMPGTYISNVELPLAGQWEVRVELTAPGGEFRFAQRISVD' A
#
# COMPACT_ATOMS: atom_id res chain seq x y z
N MET A 1 -27.96 7.25 1.66
CA MET A 1 -26.52 7.34 1.96
C MET A 1 -25.81 7.75 0.67
N SER A 2 -25.72 9.05 0.40
CA SER A 2 -25.05 9.57 -0.81
C SER A 2 -23.53 9.57 -0.61
N GLN A 3 -22.80 9.25 -1.69
CA GLN A 3 -21.34 9.29 -1.78
C GLN A 3 -20.80 10.73 -1.74
N ALA A 4 -21.09 11.49 -0.69
CA ALA A 4 -20.60 12.86 -0.55
C ALA A 4 -19.08 12.87 -0.36
N ASP A 5 -18.39 13.28 -1.44
CA ASP A 5 -17.09 13.97 -1.46
C ASP A 5 -15.87 13.29 -0.82
N LYS A 6 -15.63 12.00 -1.13
CA LYS A 6 -14.28 11.43 -0.96
C LYS A 6 -13.35 12.00 -2.04
N LYS A 7 -12.89 13.24 -1.85
CA LYS A 7 -11.82 13.81 -2.66
C LYS A 7 -10.59 12.89 -2.60
N PRO A 8 -9.95 12.59 -3.73
CA PRO A 8 -8.73 11.78 -3.72
C PRO A 8 -7.65 12.43 -2.85
N LEU A 9 -6.95 11.63 -2.04
CA LEU A 9 -5.81 12.10 -1.27
C LEU A 9 -4.61 12.21 -2.21
N THR A 10 -4.31 13.43 -2.65
CA THR A 10 -3.26 13.75 -3.61
C THR A 10 -2.02 14.33 -2.95
N ASN A 11 -0.89 14.34 -3.67
CA ASN A 11 0.40 14.86 -3.20
C ASN A 11 0.84 14.21 -1.89
N GLY A 12 0.50 12.92 -1.72
CA GLY A 12 0.77 12.15 -0.53
C GLY A 12 2.11 11.42 -0.58
N LYS A 13 2.67 11.15 0.59
CA LYS A 13 3.75 10.18 0.76
C LYS A 13 3.11 8.84 1.09
N VAL A 14 3.33 7.85 0.23
CA VAL A 14 2.76 6.51 0.40
C VAL A 14 3.86 5.48 0.55
N LYS A 15 3.73 4.66 1.60
CA LYS A 15 4.62 3.53 1.88
C LYS A 15 3.79 2.27 2.00
N ALA A 16 4.28 1.18 1.42
CA ALA A 16 3.80 -0.16 1.65
C ALA A 16 4.86 -0.98 2.39
N LEU A 17 4.41 -1.79 3.35
CA LEU A 17 5.17 -2.86 3.97
C LEU A 17 4.48 -4.17 3.60
N LEU A 18 5.18 -5.03 2.86
CA LEU A 18 4.74 -6.38 2.56
C LEU A 18 5.42 -7.32 3.56
N VAL A 19 4.63 -7.87 4.48
CA VAL A 19 5.09 -8.72 5.58
C VAL A 19 4.87 -10.18 5.22
N ARG A 20 5.89 -11.02 5.40
CA ARG A 20 5.73 -12.47 5.28
C ARG A 20 5.38 -13.07 6.64
N PRO A 21 4.15 -13.56 6.87
CA PRO A 21 3.73 -14.03 8.18
C PRO A 21 4.38 -15.35 8.60
N THR A 22 4.91 -16.13 7.64
CA THR A 22 5.43 -17.48 7.90
C THR A 22 6.94 -17.52 8.09
N HIS A 23 7.69 -16.50 7.64
CA HIS A 23 9.14 -16.48 7.73
C HIS A 23 9.65 -15.05 7.88
N GLU A 24 10.41 -14.82 8.95
CA GLU A 24 11.03 -13.54 9.21
C GLU A 24 12.15 -13.22 8.20
N GLY A 25 12.46 -11.93 8.03
CA GLY A 25 13.59 -11.46 7.22
C GLY A 25 13.30 -11.21 5.74
N TYR A 26 12.08 -11.48 5.26
CA TYR A 26 11.70 -11.30 3.84
C TYR A 26 10.80 -10.08 3.59
N ASP A 27 10.50 -9.31 4.63
CA ASP A 27 9.62 -8.15 4.53
C ASP A 27 10.15 -7.13 3.51
N GLN A 28 9.25 -6.66 2.63
CA GLN A 28 9.59 -5.66 1.61
C GLN A 28 8.99 -4.32 1.99
N LYS A 29 9.84 -3.28 1.98
CA LYS A 29 9.41 -1.89 2.16
C LYS A 29 9.47 -1.18 0.81
N VAL A 30 8.35 -0.62 0.38
CA VAL A 30 8.23 -0.03 -0.96
C VAL A 30 7.58 1.35 -0.85
N ALA A 31 8.14 2.33 -1.54
CA ALA A 31 7.48 3.62 -1.75
C ALA A 31 6.58 3.53 -2.99
N LEU A 32 5.39 4.11 -2.92
CA LEU A 32 4.50 4.22 -4.07
C LEU A 32 4.54 5.65 -4.62
N ILE A 33 4.51 5.76 -5.94
CA ILE A 33 4.57 7.03 -6.67
C ILE A 33 3.17 7.36 -7.16
N GLU A 34 2.74 8.60 -6.96
CA GLU A 34 1.48 9.09 -7.52
C GLU A 34 1.60 9.19 -9.04
N THR A 35 0.74 8.47 -9.77
CA THR A 35 0.73 8.44 -11.25
C THR A 35 -0.46 9.22 -11.82
N MET A 36 -1.54 9.32 -11.05
CA MET A 36 -2.72 10.15 -11.29
C MET A 36 -3.22 10.65 -9.94
N PRO A 37 -4.00 11.74 -9.86
CA PRO A 37 -4.52 12.25 -8.59
C PRO A 37 -5.17 11.16 -7.71
N GLY A 38 -4.52 10.85 -6.58
CA GLY A 38 -4.93 9.83 -5.61
C GLY A 38 -4.68 8.38 -6.02
N THR A 39 -3.97 8.14 -7.13
CA THR A 39 -3.58 6.81 -7.61
C THR A 39 -2.08 6.64 -7.44
N TYR A 40 -1.67 5.71 -6.59
CA TYR A 40 -0.28 5.45 -6.25
C TYR A 40 0.12 4.04 -6.69
N ILE A 41 1.24 3.93 -7.39
CA ILE A 41 1.71 2.67 -7.98
C ILE A 41 3.17 2.43 -7.60
N SER A 42 3.52 1.17 -7.39
CA SER A 42 4.91 0.71 -7.31
C SER A 42 5.01 -0.71 -7.85
N ASN A 43 6.18 -1.05 -8.39
CA ASN A 43 6.49 -2.41 -8.82
C ASN A 43 7.36 -3.05 -7.75
N VAL A 44 6.96 -4.23 -7.26
CA VAL A 44 7.71 -5.00 -6.28
C VAL A 44 7.77 -6.45 -6.73
N GLU A 45 8.97 -7.01 -6.70
CA GLU A 45 9.18 -8.44 -6.87
C GLU A 45 9.23 -9.07 -5.48
N LEU A 46 8.30 -10.00 -5.21
CA LEU A 46 8.28 -10.72 -3.96
C LEU A 46 9.19 -11.95 -4.09
N PRO A 47 10.16 -12.14 -3.18
CA PRO A 47 11.20 -13.14 -3.34
C PRO A 47 10.68 -14.58 -3.19
N LEU A 48 9.49 -14.75 -2.61
CA LEU A 48 8.93 -16.06 -2.26
C LEU A 48 7.42 -16.08 -2.52
N ALA A 49 6.96 -17.20 -3.08
CA ALA A 49 5.54 -17.53 -3.15
C ALA A 49 4.93 -17.74 -1.75
N GLY A 50 3.60 -17.66 -1.69
CA GLY A 50 2.78 -17.91 -0.52
C GLY A 50 2.01 -16.68 -0.04
N GLN A 51 1.65 -16.70 1.24
CA GLN A 51 0.86 -15.66 1.88
C GLN A 51 1.71 -14.44 2.24
N TRP A 52 1.16 -13.26 2.00
CA TRP A 52 1.75 -11.97 2.38
C TRP A 52 0.68 -11.05 2.96
N GLU A 53 1.07 -10.16 3.86
CA GLU A 53 0.23 -9.07 4.34
C GLU A 53 0.78 -7.74 3.83
N VAL A 54 -0.01 -7.03 3.03
CA VAL A 54 0.31 -5.70 2.53
C VAL A 54 -0.28 -4.68 3.49
N ARG A 55 0.57 -3.84 4.07
CA ARG A 55 0.18 -2.70 4.91
C ARG A 55 0.56 -1.42 4.21
N VAL A 56 -0.39 -0.54 3.98
CA VAL A 56 -0.19 0.76 3.32
C VAL A 56 -0.46 1.88 4.31
N GLU A 57 0.46 2.85 4.34
CA GLU A 57 0.30 4.11 5.05
C GLU A 57 0.48 5.26 4.05
N LEU A 58 -0.48 6.18 4.05
CA LEU A 58 -0.48 7.40 3.26
C LEU A 58 -0.62 8.60 4.18
N THR A 59 0.26 9.58 3.99
CA THR A 59 0.14 10.92 4.59
C THR A 59 0.08 11.94 3.48
N ALA A 60 -1.01 12.71 3.40
CA ALA A 60 -1.24 13.75 2.41
C ALA A 60 -1.77 15.03 3.09
N PRO A 61 -1.72 16.19 2.42
CA PRO A 61 -2.34 17.42 2.95
C PRO A 61 -3.83 17.28 3.26
N GLY A 62 -4.53 16.41 2.52
CA GLY A 62 -5.96 16.11 2.73
C GLY A 62 -6.25 15.12 3.87
N GLY A 63 -5.22 14.56 4.52
CA GLY A 63 -5.37 13.63 5.63
C GLY A 63 -4.47 12.40 5.53
N GLU A 64 -4.71 11.46 6.45
CA GLU A 64 -4.01 10.18 6.51
C GLU A 64 -4.92 9.03 6.11
N PHE A 65 -4.33 7.98 5.54
CA PHE A 65 -5.02 6.75 5.20
C PHE A 65 -4.15 5.54 5.56
N ARG A 66 -4.77 4.51 6.12
CA ARG A 66 -4.13 3.24 6.45
C ARG A 66 -4.97 2.08 5.93
N PHE A 67 -4.30 1.09 5.36
CA PHE A 67 -4.94 -0.08 4.78
C PHE A 67 -4.10 -1.32 5.05
N ALA A 68 -4.74 -2.44 5.29
CA ALA A 68 -4.08 -3.74 5.41
C ALA A 68 -4.89 -4.80 4.69
N GLN A 69 -4.22 -5.61 3.88
CA GLN A 69 -4.84 -6.72 3.14
C GLN A 69 -3.88 -7.91 3.06
N ARG A 70 -4.43 -9.12 3.10
CA ARG A 70 -3.69 -10.33 2.78
C ARG A 70 -3.82 -10.69 1.31
N ILE A 71 -2.71 -11.13 0.72
CA ILE A 71 -2.61 -11.60 -0.67
C ILE A 71 -1.90 -12.95 -0.71
N SER A 72 -2.20 -13.72 -1.76
CA SER A 72 -1.46 -14.95 -2.11
C SER A 72 -0.68 -14.69 -3.40
N VAL A 73 0.56 -15.15 -3.44
CA VAL A 73 1.46 -15.07 -4.60
C VAL A 73 1.84 -16.50 -4.96
N ASP A 74 1.61 -16.89 -6.20
CA ASP A 74 1.85 -18.25 -6.70
C ASP A 74 3.13 -18.33 -7.55
#